data_AF-A0A392PKG7-F1
#
_entry.id   AF-A0A392PKG7-F1
#
_cell.length_a   1.000
_cell.length_b   1.000
_cell.length_c   1.000
_cell.angle_alpha   90.00
_cell.angle_beta   90.00
_cell.angle_gamma   90.00
#
_symmetry.space_group_name_H-M   'P 1'
#
loop_
_entity.id
_entity.type
_entity.pdbx_description
1 polymer ?
#
loop_
_entity_poly.entity_id
_entity_poly.type
_entity_poly.pdbx_seq_one_letter_code
_entity_poly.pdbx_strand_id
1 'polypeptide(L)'
;MSLNSKSKASCIRKNKTIDIPYKDFELVMEQPVDFEALKVNGFEVEQFFEDQGWSKYFEMLNGPVYPILVKDFWPRCDIIEQVDADREFANKIAENPENNKNKSRKDLGLRDFKETKIRSGVSGSEIILTQSNIAQMLKLPNRGVFKTFTPATGKKSAYVKKNAQECYINEEATPTNKVSDMKETQTICMYCCTILRVLCTPFIAA
;
A
#
# COMPACT_ATOMS: atom_id res chain seq x y z
N MET A 1 3.44 11.46 18.44
CA MET A 1 4.66 11.84 17.70
C MET A 1 4.93 13.32 18.00
N SER A 2 5.95 13.64 18.79
CA SER A 2 6.24 15.02 19.23
C SER A 2 7.06 15.75 18.17
N LEU A 3 6.51 16.81 17.58
CA LEU A 3 7.21 17.66 16.62
C LEU A 3 8.27 18.50 17.35
N ASN A 4 9.53 18.36 16.96
CA ASN A 4 10.63 19.13 17.54
C ASN A 4 10.67 20.55 16.96
N SER A 5 10.11 21.50 17.70
CA SER A 5 10.07 22.93 17.35
C SER A 5 11.44 23.63 17.33
N LYS A 6 12.51 22.96 17.80
CA LYS A 6 13.89 23.49 17.75
C LYS A 6 14.68 23.01 16.53
N SER A 7 14.10 22.16 15.68
CA SER A 7 14.80 21.76 14.45
C SER A 7 14.86 22.96 13.49
N LYS A 8 16.07 23.37 13.10
CA LYS A 8 16.29 24.34 11.99
C LYS A 8 15.98 23.71 10.63
N ALA A 9 15.05 22.75 10.58
CA ALA A 9 14.67 22.06 9.35
C ALA A 9 13.94 23.06 8.45
N SER A 10 14.39 23.19 7.21
CA SER A 10 13.74 24.06 6.22
C SER A 10 12.34 23.54 5.94
N CYS A 11 11.36 24.46 5.95
CA CYS A 11 10.00 24.16 5.54
C CYS A 11 10.01 23.82 4.05
N ILE A 12 9.64 22.59 3.69
CA ILE A 12 9.59 22.14 2.30
C ILE A 12 8.18 22.40 1.76
N ARG A 13 8.06 23.33 0.81
CA ARG A 13 6.88 23.41 -0.06
C ARG A 13 7.18 22.65 -1.35
N LYS A 14 6.61 21.45 -1.47
CA LYS A 14 6.52 20.80 -2.77
C LYS A 14 5.36 21.38 -3.57
N ASN A 15 5.59 21.57 -4.87
CA ASN A 15 4.54 21.92 -5.81
C ASN A 15 3.52 20.77 -5.87
N LYS A 16 2.28 21.09 -6.23
CA LYS A 16 1.29 20.05 -6.49
C LYS A 16 1.65 19.33 -7.78
N THR A 17 1.72 18.01 -7.74
CA THR A 17 1.83 17.15 -8.91
C THR A 17 0.48 16.93 -9.58
N ILE A 18 -0.61 17.04 -8.81
CA ILE A 18 -1.97 16.86 -9.27
C ILE A 18 -2.79 18.11 -8.94
N ASP A 19 -3.41 18.72 -9.95
CA ASP A 19 -4.28 19.88 -9.78
C ASP A 19 -5.75 19.47 -9.67
N ILE A 20 -6.09 18.91 -8.51
CA ILE A 20 -7.49 18.64 -8.12
C ILE A 20 -7.92 19.71 -7.12
N PRO A 21 -9.05 20.41 -7.37
CA PRO A 21 -9.64 21.31 -6.39
C PRO A 21 -9.98 20.57 -5.09
N TYR A 22 -9.66 21.17 -3.95
CA TYR A 22 -9.85 20.52 -2.64
C TYR A 22 -11.29 20.05 -2.38
N LYS A 23 -12.27 20.75 -2.96
CA LYS A 23 -13.70 20.46 -2.86
C LYS A 23 -14.10 19.18 -3.62
N ASP A 24 -13.37 18.85 -4.67
CA ASP A 24 -13.65 17.72 -5.55
C ASP A 24 -12.88 16.46 -5.10
N PHE A 25 -12.04 16.58 -4.07
CA PHE A 25 -11.32 15.45 -3.49
C PHE A 25 -12.25 14.70 -2.53
N GLU A 26 -12.98 13.72 -3.05
CA GLU A 26 -13.77 12.79 -2.23
C GLU A 26 -12.88 11.68 -1.69
N LEU A 27 -12.89 11.51 -0.36
CA LEU A 27 -12.16 10.43 0.30
C LEU A 27 -13.14 9.32 0.66
N VAL A 28 -12.97 8.15 0.07
CA VAL A 28 -13.66 6.93 0.48
C VAL A 28 -12.90 6.33 1.66
N MET A 29 -13.58 6.21 2.79
CA MET A 29 -13.03 5.58 3.99
C MET A 29 -13.55 4.14 4.07
N GLU A 30 -12.63 3.20 4.28
CA GLU A 30 -12.97 1.80 4.51
C GLU A 30 -13.78 1.65 5.80
N GLN A 31 -14.72 0.70 5.81
CA GLN A 31 -15.47 0.39 7.02
C GLN A 31 -14.59 -0.39 8.01
N PRO A 32 -14.64 -0.08 9.32
CA PRO A 32 -13.90 -0.84 10.31
C PRO A 32 -14.41 -2.29 10.35
N VAL A 33 -13.50 -3.20 10.63
CA VAL A 33 -13.80 -4.63 10.79
C VAL A 33 -14.10 -4.90 12.25
N ASP A 34 -15.33 -5.32 12.53
CA ASP A 34 -15.82 -5.68 13.86
C ASP A 34 -15.91 -7.22 13.97
N PHE A 35 -14.89 -7.82 14.56
CA PHE A 35 -14.83 -9.27 14.76
C PHE A 35 -15.86 -9.77 15.79
N GLU A 36 -16.25 -8.94 16.76
CA GLU A 36 -17.27 -9.31 17.76
C GLU A 36 -18.64 -9.44 17.09
N ALA A 37 -18.99 -8.46 16.24
CA ALA A 37 -20.22 -8.51 15.46
C ALA A 37 -20.24 -9.73 14.52
N LEU A 38 -19.12 -10.07 13.88
CA LEU A 38 -19.02 -11.27 13.05
C LEU A 38 -19.25 -12.54 13.87
N LYS A 39 -18.66 -12.62 15.08
CA LYS A 39 -18.81 -13.75 15.98
C LYS A 39 -20.26 -13.95 16.44
N VAL A 40 -20.96 -12.88 16.80
CA VAL A 40 -22.39 -12.92 17.19
C VAL A 40 -23.27 -13.43 16.05
N ASN A 41 -22.89 -13.18 14.79
CA ASN A 41 -23.58 -13.70 13.61
C ASN A 41 -23.14 -15.13 13.21
N GLY A 42 -22.37 -15.82 14.06
CA GLY A 42 -21.92 -17.19 13.82
C GLY A 42 -20.65 -17.32 12.98
N PHE A 43 -19.90 -16.22 12.78
CA PHE A 43 -18.68 -16.21 11.96
C PHE A 43 -17.43 -16.00 12.83
N GLU A 44 -16.77 -17.10 13.20
CA GLU A 44 -15.52 -17.08 13.95
C GLU A 44 -14.29 -17.06 13.01
N VAL A 45 -14.05 -15.90 12.38
CA VAL A 45 -12.96 -15.71 11.40
C VAL A 45 -11.74 -14.98 11.96
N GLU A 46 -11.83 -14.45 13.18
CA GLU A 46 -10.77 -13.67 13.82
C GLU A 46 -9.45 -14.46 13.90
N GLN A 47 -9.51 -15.69 14.43
CA GLN A 47 -8.35 -16.56 14.59
C GLN A 47 -7.63 -16.84 13.26
N PHE A 48 -8.37 -16.95 12.15
CA PHE A 48 -7.79 -17.15 10.82
C PHE A 48 -6.89 -15.97 10.39
N PHE A 49 -7.24 -14.74 10.76
CA PHE A 49 -6.43 -13.56 10.47
C PHE A 49 -5.29 -13.36 11.46
N GLU A 50 -5.50 -13.74 12.72
CA GLU A 50 -4.44 -13.74 13.75
C GLU A 50 -3.30 -14.69 13.38
N ASP A 51 -3.64 -15.91 12.95
CA ASP A 51 -2.66 -16.93 12.52
C ASP A 51 -1.81 -16.47 11.33
N GLN A 52 -2.36 -15.59 10.50
CA GLN A 52 -1.66 -14.97 9.37
C GLN A 52 -0.83 -13.74 9.76
N GLY A 53 -0.95 -13.26 11.02
CA GLY A 53 -0.28 -12.06 11.52
C GLY A 53 -0.91 -10.75 11.05
N TRP A 54 -2.20 -10.75 10.67
CA TRP A 54 -2.89 -9.58 10.14
C TRP A 54 -3.50 -8.69 11.22
N SER A 55 -3.45 -9.07 12.50
CA SER A 55 -4.07 -8.31 13.60
C SER A 55 -3.65 -6.84 13.60
N LYS A 56 -2.36 -6.56 13.34
CA LYS A 56 -1.85 -5.17 13.30
C LYS A 56 -2.40 -4.35 12.14
N TYR A 57 -2.71 -5.01 11.01
CA TYR A 57 -3.36 -4.37 9.88
C TYR A 57 -4.79 -3.95 10.23
N PHE A 58 -5.57 -4.82 10.88
CA PHE A 58 -6.94 -4.49 11.31
C PHE A 58 -6.96 -3.43 12.42
N GLU A 59 -6.02 -3.45 13.37
CA GLU A 59 -5.85 -2.35 14.33
C GLU A 59 -5.60 -1.00 13.64
N MET A 60 -4.82 -1.00 12.56
CA MET A 60 -4.55 0.21 11.78
C MET A 60 -5.77 0.64 10.96
N LEU A 61 -6.47 -0.32 10.33
CA LEU A 61 -7.66 -0.08 9.53
C LEU A 61 -8.80 0.51 10.38
N ASN A 62 -8.98 -0.01 11.60
CA ASN A 62 -9.96 0.47 12.57
C ASN A 62 -9.50 1.76 13.28
N GLY A 63 -8.28 2.22 13.00
CA GLY A 63 -7.74 3.45 13.54
C GLY A 63 -8.36 4.71 12.93
N PRO A 64 -8.09 5.89 13.51
CA PRO A 64 -8.59 7.14 12.98
C PRO A 64 -7.97 7.43 11.60
N VAL A 65 -8.83 7.70 10.62
CA VAL A 65 -8.41 8.30 9.36
C VAL A 65 -8.26 9.80 9.55
N TYR A 66 -7.24 10.40 8.94
CA TYR A 66 -6.99 11.85 8.97
C TYR A 66 -7.24 12.46 7.58
N PRO A 67 -8.49 12.79 7.20
CA PRO A 67 -8.82 13.18 5.83
C PRO A 67 -8.05 14.39 5.33
N ILE A 68 -7.83 15.38 6.19
CA ILE A 68 -7.07 16.60 5.84
C ILE A 68 -5.63 16.24 5.46
N LEU A 69 -4.99 15.38 6.27
CA LEU A 69 -3.62 14.93 6.01
C LEU A 69 -3.53 14.18 4.68
N VAL A 70 -4.51 13.31 4.40
CA VAL A 70 -4.60 12.55 3.15
C VAL A 70 -4.77 13.49 1.95
N LYS A 71 -5.67 14.47 2.05
CA LYS A 71 -5.92 15.49 1.02
C LYS A 71 -4.72 16.41 0.79
N ASP A 72 -3.90 16.65 1.80
CA ASP A 72 -2.66 17.43 1.66
C ASP A 72 -1.50 16.59 1.12
N PHE A 73 -1.48 15.30 1.45
CA PHE A 73 -0.41 14.37 1.09
C PHE A 73 -0.43 14.02 -0.40
N TRP A 74 -1.57 13.52 -0.91
CA TRP A 74 -1.64 12.94 -2.26
C TRP A 74 -1.36 13.93 -3.38
N PRO A 75 -1.92 15.16 -3.39
CA PRO A 75 -1.68 16.09 -4.49
C PRO A 75 -0.24 16.59 -4.59
N ARG A 76 0.59 16.34 -3.57
CA ARG A 76 2.00 16.80 -3.48
C ARG A 76 3.00 15.64 -3.45
N CYS A 77 2.52 14.42 -3.67
CA CYS A 77 3.37 13.25 -3.61
C CYS A 77 4.09 13.03 -4.95
N ASP A 78 5.36 12.64 -4.86
CA ASP A 78 6.16 12.17 -5.99
C ASP A 78 6.62 10.75 -5.69
N ILE A 79 6.51 9.87 -6.67
CA ILE A 79 7.13 8.55 -6.64
C ILE A 79 8.55 8.71 -7.18
N ILE A 80 9.55 8.29 -6.40
CA ILE A 80 10.94 8.30 -6.80
C ILE A 80 11.40 6.86 -6.97
N GLU A 81 11.61 6.46 -8.21
CA GLU A 81 12.20 5.18 -8.57
C GLU A 81 13.70 5.29 -8.80
N GLN A 82 14.34 4.15 -9.05
CA GLN A 82 15.78 4.11 -9.34
C GLN A 82 16.12 4.93 -10.58
N VAL A 83 15.30 4.83 -11.62
CA VAL A 83 15.50 5.58 -12.89
C VAL A 83 15.45 7.09 -12.65
N ASP A 84 14.53 7.57 -11.82
CA ASP A 84 14.45 8.99 -11.47
C ASP A 84 15.66 9.46 -10.66
N ALA A 85 16.13 8.63 -9.73
CA ALA A 85 17.32 8.91 -8.96
C ALA A 85 18.56 8.97 -9.86
N ASP A 86 18.71 8.05 -10.80
CA ASP A 86 19.83 8.01 -11.74
C ASP A 86 19.79 9.20 -12.70
N ARG A 87 18.61 9.60 -13.17
CA ARG A 87 18.41 10.82 -13.96
C ARG A 87 18.78 12.08 -13.18
N GLU A 88 18.41 12.19 -11.91
CA GLU A 88 18.80 13.30 -11.03
C GLU A 88 20.32 13.39 -10.90
N PHE A 89 21.00 12.25 -10.77
CA PHE A 89 22.46 12.19 -10.72
C PHE A 89 23.11 12.60 -12.04
N ALA A 90 22.61 12.07 -13.17
CA ALA A 90 23.11 12.42 -14.50
C ALA A 90 22.96 13.93 -14.78
N ASN A 91 21.80 14.51 -14.43
CA ASN A 91 21.56 15.95 -14.56
C ASN A 91 22.55 16.77 -13.73
N LYS A 92 22.84 16.36 -12.49
CA LYS A 92 23.82 17.05 -11.62
C LYS A 92 25.25 16.96 -12.14
N ILE A 93 25.62 15.86 -12.80
CA ILE A 93 26.91 15.76 -13.47
C ILE A 93 26.94 16.69 -14.70
N ALA A 94 25.87 16.71 -15.50
CA ALA A 94 25.76 17.54 -16.69
C ALA A 94 25.74 19.05 -16.39
N GLU A 95 25.24 19.47 -15.22
CA GLU A 95 25.28 20.88 -14.78
C GLU A 95 26.72 21.41 -14.65
N ASN A 96 27.68 20.59 -14.23
CA ASN A 96 29.09 20.99 -14.05
C ASN A 96 30.04 19.81 -14.32
N PRO A 97 30.25 19.43 -15.59
CA PRO A 97 30.94 18.20 -15.96
C PRO A 97 32.40 18.17 -15.51
N GLU A 98 33.08 19.31 -15.40
CA GLU A 98 34.49 19.34 -14.97
C GLU A 98 34.66 19.06 -13.46
N ASN A 99 33.73 19.56 -12.64
CA ASN A 99 33.83 19.44 -11.18
C ASN A 99 33.09 18.21 -10.64
N ASN A 100 32.14 17.65 -11.40
CA ASN A 100 31.22 16.62 -10.88
C ASN A 100 31.46 15.20 -11.43
N LYS A 101 32.35 15.01 -12.42
CA LYS A 101 32.55 13.72 -13.12
C LYS A 101 32.97 12.55 -12.21
N ASN A 102 33.70 12.84 -11.13
CA ASN A 102 34.27 11.83 -10.22
C ASN A 102 33.62 11.83 -8.82
N LYS A 103 32.51 12.55 -8.64
CA LYS A 103 31.85 12.70 -7.34
C LYS A 103 30.77 11.66 -7.14
N SER A 104 30.67 11.13 -5.91
CA SER A 104 29.57 10.25 -5.53
C SER A 104 28.27 11.04 -5.33
N ARG A 105 27.12 10.36 -5.24
CA ARG A 105 25.83 11.01 -4.91
C ARG A 105 25.92 11.87 -3.64
N LYS A 106 26.61 11.39 -2.61
CA LYS A 106 26.80 12.12 -1.35
C LYS A 106 27.63 13.38 -1.53
N ASP A 107 28.67 13.30 -2.33
CA ASP A 107 29.55 14.45 -2.62
C ASP A 107 28.84 15.52 -3.45
N LEU A 108 27.81 15.13 -4.21
CA LEU A 108 26.90 16.03 -4.93
C LEU A 108 25.73 16.53 -4.07
N GLY A 109 25.68 16.18 -2.78
CA GLY A 109 24.59 16.55 -1.87
C GLY A 109 23.26 15.83 -2.16
N LEU A 110 23.29 14.78 -2.98
CA LEU A 110 22.11 13.97 -3.31
C LEU A 110 21.90 12.87 -2.27
N ARG A 111 20.63 12.54 -2.03
CA ARG A 111 20.28 11.44 -1.13
C ARG A 111 20.63 10.09 -1.77
N ASP A 112 21.10 9.17 -0.94
CA ASP A 112 21.25 7.77 -1.34
C ASP A 112 19.90 7.19 -1.75
N PHE A 113 19.89 6.44 -2.85
CA PHE A 113 18.75 5.62 -3.24
C PHE A 113 18.93 4.24 -2.61
N LYS A 114 17.98 3.82 -1.78
CA LYS A 114 17.96 2.49 -1.15
C LYS A 114 16.81 1.64 -1.70
N GLU A 115 15.64 2.24 -1.81
CA GLU A 115 14.42 1.63 -2.30
C GLU A 115 13.51 2.72 -2.90
N THR A 116 12.52 2.30 -3.68
CA THR A 116 11.46 3.17 -4.19
C THR A 116 10.72 3.82 -3.03
N LYS A 117 10.47 5.13 -3.16
CA LYS A 117 9.89 5.93 -2.08
C LYS A 117 8.90 6.94 -2.61
N ILE A 118 7.84 7.16 -1.83
CA ILE A 118 6.87 8.23 -2.04
C ILE A 118 7.31 9.39 -1.16
N ARG A 119 7.54 10.56 -1.76
CA ARG A 119 7.90 11.79 -1.03
C ARG A 119 6.80 12.81 -1.18
N SER A 120 6.21 13.26 -0.09
CA SER A 120 5.25 14.37 -0.09
C SER A 120 5.67 15.45 0.91
N GLY A 121 5.25 16.69 0.65
CA GLY A 121 5.42 17.82 1.55
C GLY A 121 4.08 18.17 2.18
N VAL A 122 3.87 17.83 3.46
CA VAL A 122 2.62 18.08 4.17
C VAL A 122 2.87 19.05 5.31
N SER A 123 2.15 20.18 5.32
CA SER A 123 2.27 21.23 6.35
C SER A 123 3.71 21.68 6.63
N GLY A 124 4.53 21.74 5.58
CA GLY A 124 5.95 22.14 5.66
C GLY A 124 6.91 21.03 6.10
N SER A 125 6.40 19.84 6.41
CA SER A 125 7.18 18.67 6.77
C SER A 125 7.29 17.72 5.58
N GLU A 126 8.47 17.14 5.39
CA GLU A 126 8.65 16.10 4.38
C GLU A 126 8.26 14.74 4.95
N ILE A 127 7.30 14.09 4.29
CA ILE A 127 6.87 12.73 4.58
C ILE A 127 7.48 11.82 3.51
N ILE A 128 8.14 10.75 3.97
CA ILE A 128 8.75 9.74 3.11
C ILE A 128 8.15 8.39 3.48
N LEU A 129 7.41 7.80 2.55
CA LEU A 129 6.88 6.45 2.68
C LEU A 129 7.71 5.50 1.82
N THR A 130 8.11 4.39 2.41
CA THR A 130 8.82 3.31 1.72
C THR A 130 8.18 1.97 2.04
N GLN A 131 8.47 0.94 1.25
CA GLN A 131 8.01 -0.41 1.54
C GLN A 131 8.47 -0.86 2.92
N SER A 132 9.73 -0.59 3.26
CA SER A 132 10.29 -0.91 4.58
C SER A 132 9.51 -0.25 5.73
N ASN A 133 9.14 1.04 5.59
CA ASN A 133 8.35 1.75 6.60
C ASN A 133 6.97 1.11 6.79
N ILE A 134 6.30 0.72 5.69
CA ILE A 134 4.98 0.08 5.74
C ILE A 134 5.09 -1.32 6.38
N ALA A 135 6.06 -2.13 5.95
CA ALA A 135 6.30 -3.46 6.53
C ALA A 135 6.56 -3.37 8.04
N GLN A 136 7.39 -2.42 8.47
CA GLN A 136 7.66 -2.17 9.89
C GLN A 136 6.39 -1.73 10.65
N MET A 137 5.59 -0.82 10.06
CA MET A 137 4.32 -0.37 10.66
C MET A 137 3.34 -1.53 10.87
N LEU A 138 3.26 -2.43 9.88
CA LEU A 138 2.41 -3.62 9.93
C LEU A 138 3.00 -4.77 10.74
N LYS A 139 4.23 -4.63 11.25
CA LYS A 139 5.01 -5.71 11.90
C LYS A 139 5.14 -6.97 11.02
N LEU A 140 5.18 -6.78 9.70
CA LEU A 140 5.36 -7.83 8.73
C LEU A 140 6.83 -7.90 8.27
N PRO A 141 7.34 -9.08 7.91
CA PRO A 141 8.67 -9.16 7.34
C PRO A 141 8.68 -8.42 6.00
N ASN A 142 9.70 -7.61 5.75
CA ASN A 142 9.86 -6.90 4.47
C ASN A 142 10.37 -7.84 3.37
N ARG A 143 9.55 -8.85 3.07
CA ARG A 143 9.76 -9.87 2.05
C ARG A 143 8.41 -10.30 1.53
N GLY A 144 8.31 -10.52 0.24
CA GLY A 144 7.07 -10.93 -0.40
C GLY A 144 7.27 -10.98 -1.89
N VAL A 145 6.49 -11.83 -2.56
CA VAL A 145 6.49 -11.90 -4.02
C VAL A 145 5.18 -11.30 -4.49
N PHE A 146 5.26 -10.13 -5.12
CA PHE A 146 4.11 -9.59 -5.83
C PHE A 146 3.90 -10.43 -7.09
N LYS A 147 2.81 -11.20 -7.13
CA LYS A 147 2.46 -12.04 -8.28
C LYS A 147 1.31 -11.43 -9.04
N THR A 148 1.60 -10.85 -10.19
CA THR A 148 0.59 -10.47 -11.17
C THR A 148 0.11 -11.72 -11.90
N PHE A 149 -1.10 -12.16 -11.60
CA PHE A 149 -1.75 -13.23 -12.36
C PHE A 149 -2.54 -12.61 -13.51
N THR A 150 -2.15 -12.94 -14.73
CA THR A 150 -3.07 -12.83 -15.87
C THR A 150 -4.10 -13.96 -15.76
N PRO A 151 -5.29 -13.86 -16.37
CA PRO A 151 -6.27 -14.96 -16.35
C PRO A 151 -5.69 -16.32 -16.80
N ALA A 152 -4.72 -16.31 -17.72
CA ALA A 152 -4.05 -17.50 -18.22
C ALA A 152 -2.97 -18.04 -17.27
N THR A 153 -2.19 -17.17 -16.62
CA THR A 153 -1.12 -17.58 -15.68
C THR A 153 -1.66 -17.90 -14.29
N GLY A 154 -2.76 -17.28 -13.87
CA GLY A 154 -3.48 -17.59 -12.64
C GLY A 154 -3.90 -19.05 -12.59
N LYS A 155 -4.55 -19.56 -13.64
CA LYS A 155 -4.97 -20.97 -13.74
C LYS A 155 -3.84 -22.00 -13.62
N LYS A 156 -2.60 -21.61 -13.98
CA LYS A 156 -1.41 -22.47 -13.92
C LYS A 156 -0.59 -22.30 -12.64
N SER A 157 -1.03 -21.42 -11.73
CA SER A 157 -0.34 -21.17 -10.47
C SER A 157 -0.32 -22.43 -9.61
N ALA A 158 0.85 -22.80 -9.09
CA ALA A 158 0.98 -23.88 -8.11
C ALA A 158 0.11 -23.66 -6.85
N TYR A 159 -0.26 -22.40 -6.59
CA TYR A 159 -1.10 -22.00 -5.46
C TYR A 159 -2.59 -22.16 -5.76
N VAL A 160 -3.02 -22.14 -7.02
CA VAL A 160 -4.46 -22.31 -7.33
C VAL A 160 -4.92 -23.71 -6.95
N LYS A 161 -4.10 -24.74 -7.14
CA LYS A 161 -4.44 -26.09 -6.69
C LYS A 161 -4.52 -26.18 -5.16
N LYS A 162 -3.55 -25.59 -4.46
CA LYS A 162 -3.52 -25.57 -2.98
C LYS A 162 -4.66 -24.75 -2.39
N ASN A 163 -4.90 -23.55 -2.90
CA ASN A 163 -6.01 -22.70 -2.50
C ASN A 163 -7.35 -23.34 -2.86
N ALA A 164 -7.45 -24.08 -3.97
CA ALA A 164 -8.68 -24.81 -4.29
C ALA A 164 -8.95 -25.95 -3.31
N GLN A 165 -7.92 -26.71 -2.95
CA GLN A 165 -8.00 -27.74 -1.90
C GLN A 165 -8.43 -27.15 -0.55
N GLU A 166 -7.84 -26.03 -0.16
CA GLU A 166 -8.13 -25.41 1.13
C GLU A 166 -9.50 -24.72 1.14
N CYS A 167 -9.91 -24.10 0.03
CA CYS A 167 -11.10 -23.23 -0.01
C CYS A 167 -12.40 -23.89 -0.49
N TYR A 168 -12.37 -25.01 -1.21
CA TYR A 168 -13.58 -25.62 -1.78
C TYR A 168 -14.04 -26.83 -0.97
N ILE A 169 -15.36 -27.07 -0.95
CA ILE A 169 -15.97 -28.21 -0.23
C ILE A 169 -15.41 -29.53 -0.77
N ASN A 170 -15.19 -29.60 -2.09
CA ASN A 170 -14.56 -30.73 -2.75
C ASN A 170 -13.09 -30.41 -3.08
N GLU A 171 -12.18 -30.93 -2.28
CA GLU A 171 -10.74 -30.62 -2.33
C GLU A 171 -10.06 -31.11 -3.63
N GLU A 172 -10.70 -32.01 -4.38
CA GLU A 172 -10.21 -32.50 -5.67
C GLU A 172 -10.88 -31.81 -6.88
N ALA A 173 -11.88 -30.96 -6.65
CA ALA A 173 -12.59 -30.30 -7.73
C ALA A 173 -11.73 -29.26 -8.45
N THR A 174 -11.93 -29.16 -9.77
CA THR A 174 -11.37 -28.06 -10.54
C THR A 174 -11.86 -26.73 -9.95
N PRO A 175 -10.99 -25.72 -9.77
CA PRO A 175 -11.39 -24.44 -9.18
C PRO A 175 -12.58 -23.86 -9.94
N THR A 176 -13.74 -23.81 -9.27
CA THR A 176 -14.98 -23.29 -9.86
C THR A 176 -15.07 -21.80 -9.54
N ASN A 177 -15.80 -21.02 -10.34
CA ASN A 177 -16.09 -19.63 -10.02
C ASN A 177 -17.38 -19.47 -9.20
N LYS A 178 -17.92 -20.57 -8.65
CA LYS A 178 -19.17 -20.57 -7.89
C LYS A 178 -18.85 -20.55 -6.40
N VAL A 179 -19.40 -19.53 -5.73
CA VAL A 179 -19.28 -19.37 -4.28
C VAL A 179 -19.95 -20.53 -3.52
N SER A 180 -20.98 -21.17 -4.11
CA SER A 180 -21.63 -22.36 -3.54
C SER A 180 -20.70 -23.55 -3.32
N ASP A 181 -19.59 -23.60 -4.05
CA ASP A 181 -18.68 -24.72 -4.04
C ASP A 181 -17.54 -24.51 -3.02
N MET A 182 -17.51 -23.34 -2.37
CA MET A 182 -16.54 -22.96 -1.34
C MET A 182 -16.98 -23.39 0.06
N LYS A 183 -16.03 -23.73 0.93
CA LYS A 183 -16.29 -23.97 2.35
C LYS A 183 -16.96 -22.73 2.94
N GLU A 184 -17.91 -22.92 3.86
CA GLU A 184 -18.74 -21.85 4.40
C GLU A 184 -17.92 -20.66 4.91
N THR A 185 -16.83 -20.91 5.63
CA THR A 185 -15.86 -19.90 6.11
C THR A 185 -15.26 -19.06 4.98
N GLN A 186 -14.91 -19.67 3.86
CA GLN A 186 -14.29 -18.99 2.72
C GLN A 186 -15.32 -18.24 1.86
N THR A 187 -16.55 -18.75 1.82
CA THR A 187 -17.71 -18.07 1.24
C THR A 187 -17.94 -16.73 1.92
N ILE A 188 -17.90 -16.69 3.26
CA ILE A 188 -18.04 -15.45 4.03
C ILE A 188 -16.86 -14.50 3.80
N CYS A 189 -15.63 -15.00 3.80
CA CYS A 189 -14.45 -14.18 3.46
C CYS A 189 -14.56 -13.57 2.06
N MET A 190 -15.06 -14.31 1.08
CA MET A 190 -15.35 -13.77 -0.25
C MET A 190 -16.48 -12.75 -0.21
N TYR A 191 -17.55 -12.93 0.55
CA TYR A 191 -18.59 -11.91 0.69
C TYR A 191 -18.07 -10.65 1.39
N CYS A 192 -17.29 -10.76 2.47
CA CYS A 192 -16.61 -9.62 3.08
C CYS A 192 -15.68 -8.93 2.07
N CYS A 193 -14.83 -9.69 1.37
CA CYS A 193 -13.95 -9.16 0.33
C CYS A 193 -14.69 -8.59 -0.88
N THR A 194 -15.85 -9.12 -1.25
CA THR A 194 -16.66 -8.65 -2.39
C THR A 194 -17.49 -7.44 -2.00
N ILE A 195 -17.93 -7.32 -0.75
CA ILE A 195 -18.48 -6.07 -0.19
C ILE A 195 -17.39 -4.99 -0.21
N LEU A 196 -16.16 -5.31 0.22
CA LEU A 196 -14.97 -4.46 0.07
C LEU A 196 -14.66 -4.13 -1.40
N ARG A 197 -14.78 -5.10 -2.32
CA ARG A 197 -14.51 -4.91 -3.75
C ARG A 197 -15.58 -4.09 -4.44
N VAL A 198 -16.87 -4.30 -4.15
CA VAL A 198 -18.00 -3.56 -4.75
C VAL A 198 -17.97 -2.10 -4.31
N LEU A 199 -17.47 -1.80 -3.11
CA LEU A 199 -17.16 -0.42 -2.69
C LEU A 199 -15.93 0.17 -3.41
N CYS A 200 -14.96 -0.65 -3.82
CA CYS A 200 -13.76 -0.22 -4.55
C CYS A 200 -13.85 -0.31 -6.10
N THR A 201 -14.93 -0.84 -6.68
CA THR A 201 -14.99 -1.09 -8.13
C THR A 201 -15.12 0.18 -9.01
N PRO A 202 -15.62 1.35 -8.57
CA PRO A 202 -15.65 2.50 -9.47
C PRO A 202 -14.27 3.16 -9.70
N PHE A 203 -13.19 2.71 -9.04
CA PHE A 203 -11.88 3.40 -9.10
C PHE A 203 -10.86 2.83 -10.11
N ILE A 204 -11.23 1.87 -10.97
CA ILE A 204 -10.32 1.31 -12.00
C ILE A 204 -10.75 1.69 -13.43
N ALA A 205 -11.77 2.54 -13.59
CA ALA A 205 -12.16 3.08 -14.89
C ALA A 205 -12.28 4.61 -14.85
N ALA A 206 -11.13 5.29 -14.72
CA ALA A 206 -10.89 6.65 -15.18
C ALA A 206 -9.39 6.84 -15.45
#